data_AF-A0AAU7CK88-F1
#
_entry.id   AF-A0AAU7CK88-F1
#
_cell.length_a   1.000
_cell.length_b   1.000
_cell.length_c   1.000
_cell.angle_alpha   90.00
_cell.angle_beta   90.00
_cell.angle_gamma   90.00
#
_symmetry.space_group_name_H-M   'P 1'
#
loop_
_entity.id
_entity.type
_entity.pdbx_description
1 polymer ?
#
loop_
_entity_poly.entity_id
_entity_poly.type
_entity_poly.pdbx_seq_one_letter_code
_entity_poly.pdbx_strand_id
1 'polypeptide(L)'
;MEAALPPDAVVVKFDVSVEVSVVVEVWLRWRTPPRRYASIGFVHNQVADSSKVRTTWNNLRFRSHSEMRIAVALDESGALFLPNCMGRLSTPAGRKNLECDFLVCYEGKWGILEVDGEPYHPASRAAQDHERDRLFRAYGIRVVERFDANECFENAKGVVQKFLAILARI
;
A
#
# COMPACT_ATOMS: atom_id res chain seq x y z
N MET A 1 -22.58 -35.31 33.85
CA MET A 1 -22.72 -36.61 33.17
C MET A 1 -22.12 -36.40 31.79
N GLU A 2 -20.90 -36.90 31.59
CA GLU A 2 -20.09 -36.68 30.38
C GLU A 2 -20.49 -37.72 29.34
N ALA A 3 -20.84 -37.28 28.13
CA ALA A 3 -21.29 -38.18 27.08
C ALA A 3 -20.09 -38.98 26.55
N ALA A 4 -20.03 -40.27 26.91
CA ALA A 4 -19.04 -41.19 26.37
C ALA A 4 -19.40 -41.55 24.93
N LEU A 5 -18.42 -41.42 24.02
CA LEU A 5 -18.56 -41.90 22.64
C LEU A 5 -18.77 -43.43 22.64
N PRO A 6 -19.56 -43.98 21.71
CA PRO A 6 -19.79 -45.41 21.63
C PRO A 6 -18.47 -46.17 21.33
N PRO A 7 -18.35 -47.44 21.76
CA PRO A 7 -17.10 -48.20 21.77
C PRO A 7 -16.50 -48.49 20.38
N ASP A 8 -17.27 -48.26 19.32
CA ASP A 8 -16.89 -48.41 17.92
C ASP A 8 -16.63 -47.06 17.21
N ALA A 9 -16.70 -45.94 17.92
CA ALA A 9 -16.43 -44.63 17.35
C ALA A 9 -14.93 -44.47 17.03
N VAL A 10 -14.62 -44.44 15.73
CA VAL A 10 -13.29 -44.06 15.25
C VAL A 10 -13.22 -42.54 15.15
N VAL A 11 -12.43 -41.92 16.02
CA VAL A 11 -12.11 -40.49 15.91
C VAL A 11 -11.06 -40.32 14.83
N VAL A 12 -11.49 -39.89 13.65
CA VAL A 12 -10.57 -39.49 12.58
C VAL A 12 -10.29 -37.99 12.71
N LYS A 13 -9.05 -37.65 13.04
CA LYS A 13 -8.57 -36.26 12.95
C LYS A 13 -8.12 -36.00 11.52
N PHE A 14 -8.64 -34.95 10.91
CA PHE A 14 -8.14 -34.39 9.67
C PHE A 14 -7.65 -32.98 9.96
N ASP A 15 -6.42 -32.68 9.54
CA ASP A 15 -5.94 -31.30 9.47
C ASP A 15 -6.44 -30.70 8.16
N VAL A 16 -7.28 -29.67 8.26
CA VAL A 16 -7.78 -28.94 7.09
C VAL A 16 -6.99 -27.64 6.97
N SER A 17 -6.06 -27.59 6.03
CA SER A 17 -5.41 -26.36 5.60
C SER A 17 -6.24 -25.74 4.46
N VAL A 18 -6.78 -24.55 4.71
CA VAL A 18 -7.48 -23.76 3.68
C VAL A 18 -6.51 -22.71 3.17
N GLU A 19 -6.04 -22.87 1.93
CA GLU A 19 -5.33 -21.82 1.22
C GLU A 19 -6.36 -20.94 0.50
N VAL A 20 -6.55 -19.72 1.00
CA VAL A 20 -7.40 -18.73 0.33
C VAL A 20 -6.53 -17.90 -0.60
N SER A 21 -6.42 -18.32 -1.85
CA SER A 21 -5.84 -17.48 -2.90
C SER A 21 -6.88 -16.43 -3.33
N VAL A 22 -6.69 -15.18 -2.91
CA VAL A 22 -7.45 -14.06 -3.49
C VAL A 22 -6.91 -13.81 -4.89
N VAL A 23 -7.51 -14.46 -5.88
CA VAL A 23 -7.30 -14.10 -7.28
C VAL A 23 -8.03 -12.79 -7.51
N VAL A 24 -7.30 -11.67 -7.42
CA VAL A 24 -7.77 -10.43 -8.01
C VAL A 24 -7.70 -10.66 -9.52
N GLU A 25 -8.81 -11.10 -10.14
CA GLU A 25 -9.00 -10.96 -11.57
C GLU A 25 -9.09 -9.48 -11.87
N VAL A 26 -7.93 -8.87 -12.00
CA VAL A 26 -7.78 -7.57 -12.62
C VAL A 26 -8.17 -7.79 -14.08
N TRP A 27 -9.42 -7.51 -14.43
CA TRP A 27 -9.83 -7.44 -15.83
C TRP A 27 -8.83 -6.54 -16.55
N LEU A 28 -7.97 -7.15 -17.38
CA LEU A 28 -6.90 -6.53 -18.16
C LEU A 28 -7.48 -5.71 -19.33
N ARG A 29 -8.39 -4.79 -19.00
CA ARG A 29 -8.68 -3.59 -19.78
C ARG A 29 -8.36 -2.36 -18.94
N TRP A 30 -7.17 -2.35 -18.31
CA TRP A 30 -6.46 -1.09 -18.14
C TRP A 30 -6.23 -0.55 -19.54
N ARG A 31 -7.05 0.41 -19.97
CA ARG A 31 -6.85 1.06 -21.27
C ARG A 31 -5.42 1.62 -21.24
N THR A 32 -4.53 1.16 -22.11
CA THR A 32 -3.46 2.04 -22.60
C THR A 32 -4.19 3.31 -23.02
N PRO A 33 -3.93 4.48 -22.41
CA PRO A 33 -4.74 5.66 -22.70
C PRO A 33 -4.67 5.88 -24.22
N PRO A 34 -5.79 5.76 -24.96
CA PRO A 34 -5.77 6.11 -26.37
C PRO A 34 -5.24 7.54 -26.48
N ARG A 35 -4.40 7.82 -27.50
CA ARG A 35 -3.78 9.14 -27.77
C ARG A 35 -4.75 10.34 -27.66
N ARG A 36 -6.07 10.09 -27.70
CA ARG A 36 -7.17 11.05 -27.56
C ARG A 36 -7.42 11.62 -26.15
N TYR A 37 -6.78 11.14 -25.08
CA TYR A 37 -6.94 11.76 -23.74
C TYR A 37 -6.15 13.08 -23.56
N ALA A 38 -5.35 13.49 -24.55
CA ALA A 38 -4.59 14.73 -24.53
C ALA A 38 -5.46 16.01 -24.49
N SER A 39 -6.74 15.95 -24.88
CA SER A 39 -7.62 17.12 -24.99
C SER A 39 -8.49 17.42 -23.77
N ILE A 40 -8.57 16.52 -22.78
CA ILE A 40 -9.48 16.64 -21.62
C ILE A 40 -8.73 16.79 -20.28
N GLY A 41 -7.41 16.88 -20.32
CA GLY A 41 -6.55 16.70 -19.15
C GLY A 41 -6.40 15.21 -18.82
N PHE A 42 -5.18 14.82 -18.45
CA PHE A 42 -4.89 13.43 -18.10
C PHE A 42 -5.65 13.05 -16.82
N VAL A 43 -6.62 12.14 -16.94
CA VAL A 43 -7.29 11.53 -15.78
C VAL A 43 -6.29 10.59 -15.13
N HIS A 44 -5.89 10.90 -13.90
CA HIS A 44 -5.03 10.06 -13.07
C HIS A 44 -5.76 9.69 -11.78
N ASN A 45 -5.38 8.57 -11.18
CA ASN A 45 -5.89 8.11 -9.88
C ASN A 45 -5.17 8.77 -8.68
N GLN A 46 -4.22 9.67 -8.93
CA GLN A 46 -3.46 10.35 -7.88
C GLN A 46 -4.22 11.54 -7.30
N VAL A 47 -4.09 11.78 -6.00
CA VAL A 47 -4.60 12.99 -5.33
C VAL A 47 -3.52 14.08 -5.26
N ALA A 48 -2.73 14.16 -6.33
CA ALA A 48 -1.81 15.25 -6.53
C ALA A 48 -2.58 16.43 -7.15
N ASP A 49 -3.07 17.33 -6.31
CA ASP A 49 -3.48 18.68 -6.74
C ASP A 49 -2.33 19.28 -7.56
N SER A 50 -2.62 19.84 -8.74
CA SER A 50 -1.60 20.42 -9.62
C SER A 50 -0.75 21.47 -8.92
N SER A 51 -1.31 22.17 -7.93
CA SER A 51 -0.60 23.16 -7.09
C SER A 51 0.48 22.54 -6.19
N LYS A 52 0.40 21.25 -5.89
CA LYS A 52 1.31 20.50 -5.00
C LYS A 52 2.26 19.57 -5.74
N VAL A 53 2.07 19.39 -7.05
CA VAL A 53 2.99 18.60 -7.88
C VAL A 53 4.30 19.36 -8.01
N ARG A 54 5.40 18.74 -7.56
CA ARG A 54 6.74 19.31 -7.72
C ARG A 54 7.51 18.70 -8.87
N THR A 55 7.23 17.44 -9.19
CA THR A 55 7.91 16.73 -10.27
C THR A 55 7.02 15.63 -10.87
N THR A 56 7.37 15.19 -12.07
CA THR A 56 6.67 14.14 -12.80
C THR A 56 7.66 13.15 -13.43
N TRP A 57 7.33 11.87 -13.40
CA TRP A 57 8.11 10.80 -14.02
C TRP A 57 7.19 9.71 -14.54
N ASN A 58 7.38 9.22 -15.77
CA ASN A 58 6.51 8.23 -16.43
C ASN A 58 5.00 8.56 -16.38
N ASN A 59 4.64 9.84 -16.52
CA ASN A 59 3.27 10.37 -16.37
C ASN A 59 2.67 10.25 -14.96
N LEU A 60 3.47 9.88 -13.96
CA LEU A 60 3.11 9.93 -12.54
C LEU A 60 3.58 11.26 -11.95
N ARG A 61 2.82 11.76 -10.98
CA ARG A 61 3.06 13.03 -10.28
C ARG A 61 3.50 12.78 -8.85
N PHE A 62 4.44 13.58 -8.38
CA PHE A 62 5.03 13.48 -7.04
C PHE A 62 5.09 14.84 -6.36
N ARG A 63 4.95 14.84 -5.03
CA ARG A 63 5.01 16.03 -4.18
C ARG A 63 6.45 16.36 -3.76
N SER A 64 7.39 15.42 -3.96
CA SER A 64 8.81 15.61 -3.68
C SER A 64 9.71 14.84 -4.65
N HIS A 65 10.98 15.23 -4.72
CA HIS A 65 12.00 14.45 -5.44
C HIS A 65 12.30 13.13 -4.73
N SER A 66 12.19 13.08 -3.41
CA SER A 66 12.34 11.85 -2.61
C SER A 66 11.31 10.79 -3.02
N GLU A 67 10.03 11.15 -3.12
CA GLU A 67 8.99 10.26 -3.64
C GLU A 67 9.31 9.78 -5.07
N MET A 68 9.69 10.70 -5.96
CA MET A 68 10.04 10.33 -7.33
C MET A 68 11.19 9.31 -7.37
N ARG A 69 12.22 9.46 -6.53
CA ARG A 69 13.32 8.49 -6.43
C ARG A 69 12.87 7.13 -5.89
N ILE A 70 11.94 7.10 -4.93
CA ILE A 70 11.33 5.86 -4.46
C ILE A 70 10.54 5.17 -5.57
N ALA A 71 9.76 5.92 -6.35
CA ALA A 71 9.02 5.38 -7.49
C ALA A 71 9.94 4.72 -8.54
N VAL A 72 11.06 5.38 -8.86
CA VAL A 72 12.08 4.81 -9.76
C VAL A 72 12.66 3.52 -9.19
N ALA A 73 13.02 3.50 -7.90
CA ALA A 73 13.57 2.30 -7.26
C ALA A 73 12.56 1.15 -7.15
N LEU A 74 11.27 1.44 -6.94
CA LEU A 74 10.20 0.44 -6.97
C LEU A 74 10.01 -0.13 -8.39
N ASP A 75 10.03 0.71 -9.42
CA ASP A 75 9.95 0.29 -10.82
C ASP A 75 11.12 -0.65 -11.20
N GLU A 76 12.35 -0.27 -10.84
CA GLU A 76 13.55 -1.10 -11.04
C GLU A 76 13.49 -2.45 -10.30
N SER A 77 12.74 -2.53 -9.20
CA SER A 77 12.56 -3.77 -8.44
C SER A 77 11.49 -4.71 -9.01
N GLY A 78 10.71 -4.25 -9.99
CA GLY A 78 9.57 -4.99 -10.55
C GLY A 78 8.35 -5.06 -9.64
N ALA A 79 8.30 -4.25 -8.57
CA ALA A 79 7.13 -4.16 -7.70
C ALA A 79 5.99 -3.39 -8.39
N LEU A 80 4.74 -3.82 -8.18
CA LEU A 80 3.58 -3.00 -8.54
C LEU A 80 3.42 -1.92 -7.48
N PHE A 81 3.24 -0.67 -7.89
CA PHE A 81 2.98 0.42 -6.95
C PHE A 81 1.97 1.45 -7.48
N LEU A 82 1.30 2.10 -6.54
CA LEU A 82 0.31 3.15 -6.78
C LEU A 82 0.74 4.38 -5.94
N PRO A 83 1.38 5.39 -6.56
CA PRO A 83 1.85 6.56 -5.85
C PRO A 83 0.73 7.59 -5.61
N ASN A 84 0.76 8.27 -4.46
CA ASN A 84 -0.18 9.32 -4.06
C ASN A 84 -1.65 8.87 -4.19
N CYS A 85 -1.94 7.63 -3.76
CA CYS A 85 -3.23 6.98 -3.94
C CYS A 85 -4.17 7.21 -2.75
N MET A 86 -5.47 7.22 -3.03
CA MET A 86 -6.52 7.48 -2.04
C MET A 86 -7.35 6.21 -1.80
N GLY A 87 -7.28 5.68 -0.57
CA GLY A 87 -8.15 4.60 -0.10
C GLY A 87 -9.47 5.14 0.44
N ARG A 88 -10.58 4.43 0.14
CA ARG A 88 -11.89 4.68 0.78
C ARG A 88 -12.22 3.59 1.77
N LEU A 89 -12.17 3.92 3.04
CA LEU A 89 -12.28 2.98 4.16
C LEU A 89 -13.58 3.24 4.94
N SER A 90 -14.10 2.21 5.60
CA SER A 90 -15.17 2.33 6.60
C SER A 90 -14.53 2.44 7.98
N THR A 91 -14.96 3.43 8.76
CA THR A 91 -14.66 3.56 10.18
C THR A 91 -15.96 3.52 10.98
N PRO A 92 -15.93 3.36 12.32
CA PRO A 92 -17.14 3.47 13.14
C PRO A 92 -17.89 4.80 12.97
N ALA A 93 -17.18 5.87 12.60
CA ALA A 93 -17.75 7.20 12.32
C ALA A 93 -18.22 7.38 10.86
N GLY A 94 -18.12 6.35 10.02
CA GLY A 94 -18.56 6.37 8.63
C GLY A 94 -17.43 6.20 7.60
N ARG A 95 -17.71 6.52 6.34
CA ARG A 95 -16.77 6.31 5.22
C ARG A 95 -15.74 7.44 5.14
N LYS A 96 -14.44 7.13 5.27
CA LYS A 96 -13.33 8.09 5.23
C LYS A 96 -12.41 7.85 4.03
N ASN A 97 -11.90 8.95 3.46
CA ASN A 97 -10.80 8.93 2.48
C ASN A 97 -9.47 9.04 3.24
N LEU A 98 -8.52 8.15 2.95
CA LEU A 98 -7.15 8.24 3.48
C LEU A 98 -6.15 8.15 2.33
N GLU A 99 -5.16 9.02 2.36
CA GLU A 99 -4.06 9.05 1.39
C GLU A 99 -2.81 8.40 1.99
N CYS A 100 -2.04 7.74 1.14
CA CYS A 100 -0.67 7.30 1.41
C CYS A 100 0.23 7.63 0.22
N ASP A 101 1.53 7.78 0.47
CA ASP A 101 2.49 8.14 -0.57
C ASP A 101 2.70 6.99 -1.57
N PHE A 102 2.82 5.75 -1.08
CA PHE A 102 2.90 4.57 -1.94
C PHE A 102 2.11 3.40 -1.37
N LEU A 103 1.15 2.88 -2.15
CA LEU A 103 0.62 1.54 -1.95
C LEU A 103 1.37 0.58 -2.86
N VAL A 104 2.03 -0.41 -2.28
CA VAL A 104 2.96 -1.33 -2.96
C VAL A 104 2.45 -2.75 -2.87
N CYS A 105 2.50 -3.48 -3.99
CA CYS A 105 2.27 -4.91 -4.07
C CYS A 105 3.54 -5.61 -4.55
N TYR A 106 4.03 -6.54 -3.74
CA TYR A 106 5.21 -7.34 -4.03
C TYR A 106 4.95 -8.79 -3.62
N GLU A 107 5.16 -9.73 -4.54
CA GLU A 107 4.88 -11.16 -4.31
C GLU A 107 3.44 -11.44 -3.81
N GLY A 108 2.46 -10.67 -4.29
CA GLY A 108 1.06 -10.77 -3.89
C GLY A 108 0.73 -10.14 -2.53
N LYS A 109 1.74 -9.61 -1.82
CA LYS A 109 1.60 -8.98 -0.49
C LYS A 109 1.51 -7.47 -0.64
N TRP A 110 0.64 -6.84 0.15
CA TRP A 110 0.38 -5.41 0.09
C TRP A 110 0.94 -4.67 1.31
N GLY A 111 1.62 -3.56 1.07
CA GLY A 111 2.17 -2.68 2.09
C GLY A 111 2.09 -1.21 1.69
N ILE A 112 2.21 -0.32 2.67
CA ILE A 112 2.30 1.12 2.48
C ILE A 112 3.71 1.60 2.84
N LEU A 113 4.31 2.39 1.95
CA LEU A 113 5.56 3.11 2.18
C LEU A 113 5.25 4.61 2.20
N GLU A 114 5.53 5.27 3.32
CA GLU A 114 5.38 6.73 3.49
C GLU A 114 6.76 7.40 3.49
N VAL A 115 6.84 8.58 2.87
CA VAL A 115 8.04 9.42 2.80
C VAL A 115 7.86 10.62 3.72
N ASP A 116 8.45 10.58 4.91
CA ASP A 116 8.31 11.62 5.92
C ASP A 116 9.30 12.77 5.67
N GLY A 117 8.81 13.96 5.27
CA GLY A 117 9.64 15.16 5.09
C GLY A 117 9.68 16.08 6.31
N GLU A 118 10.89 16.40 6.80
CA GLU A 118 11.32 17.32 7.89
C GLU A 118 10.45 17.47 9.18
N PRO A 119 11.08 17.68 10.35
CA PRO A 119 10.78 16.88 11.52
C PRO A 119 10.06 17.67 12.61
N TYR A 120 8.83 18.12 12.39
CA TYR A 120 8.03 18.64 13.51
C TYR A 120 6.58 18.19 13.38
N HIS A 121 6.32 17.00 13.90
CA HIS A 121 4.97 16.53 14.13
C HIS A 121 4.69 16.60 15.63
N PRO A 122 3.84 17.54 16.10
CA PRO A 122 3.43 17.55 17.50
C PRO A 122 2.81 16.21 17.88
N ALA A 123 2.87 15.82 19.15
CA ALA A 123 2.32 14.57 19.67
C ALA A 123 0.86 14.29 19.26
N SER A 124 0.10 15.34 18.90
CA SER A 124 -1.25 15.26 18.35
C SER A 124 -1.34 14.55 16.99
N ARG A 125 -0.29 14.54 16.17
CA ARG A 125 -0.24 13.81 14.88
C ARG A 125 0.15 12.35 15.06
N ALA A 126 1.00 12.00 16.03
CA ALA A 126 1.37 10.61 16.30
C ALA A 126 0.12 9.73 16.60
N ALA A 127 -0.85 10.27 17.35
CA ALA A 127 -2.11 9.56 17.61
C ALA A 127 -2.95 9.36 16.33
N GLN A 128 -2.98 10.35 15.44
CA GLN A 128 -3.70 10.27 14.15
C GLN A 128 -3.02 9.28 13.20
N ASP A 129 -1.69 9.25 13.22
CA ASP A 129 -0.85 8.34 12.47
C ASP A 129 -1.05 6.89 12.91
N HIS A 130 -1.00 6.63 14.21
CA HIS A 130 -1.33 5.31 14.75
C HIS A 130 -2.75 4.86 14.40
N GLU A 131 -3.72 5.78 14.42
CA GLU A 131 -5.09 5.46 14.02
C GLU A 131 -5.19 5.17 12.51
N ARG A 132 -4.47 5.92 11.67
CA ARG A 132 -4.41 5.68 10.22
C ARG A 132 -3.85 4.30 9.91
N ASP A 133 -2.74 3.94 10.54
CA ASP A 133 -2.09 2.64 10.35
C ASP A 133 -3.00 1.50 10.84
N ARG A 134 -3.71 1.69 11.96
CA ARG A 134 -4.71 0.72 12.46
C ARG A 134 -5.84 0.50 11.45
N LEU A 135 -6.33 1.57 10.83
CA LEU A 135 -7.40 1.47 9.84
C LEU A 135 -6.95 0.66 8.61
N PHE A 136 -5.77 0.92 8.05
CA PHE A 136 -5.27 0.14 6.92
C PHE A 136 -5.01 -1.34 7.27
N ARG A 137 -4.50 -1.60 8.47
CA ARG A 137 -4.30 -2.97 8.98
C ARG A 137 -5.60 -3.76 9.08
N ALA A 138 -6.73 -3.11 9.41
CA ALA A 138 -8.04 -3.76 9.43
C ALA A 138 -8.48 -4.26 8.04
N TYR A 139 -7.94 -3.67 6.97
CA TYR A 139 -8.20 -4.05 5.57
C TYR A 139 -7.14 -4.99 4.97
N GLY A 140 -6.27 -5.57 5.80
CA GLY A 140 -5.29 -6.58 5.37
C GLY A 140 -3.93 -6.01 4.95
N ILE A 141 -3.73 -4.69 4.98
CA ILE A 141 -2.41 -4.07 4.74
C ILE A 141 -1.61 -4.16 6.04
N ARG A 142 -0.78 -5.20 6.18
CA ARG A 142 -0.06 -5.48 7.44
C ARG A 142 1.19 -4.62 7.63
N VAL A 143 1.83 -4.23 6.54
CA VAL A 143 3.07 -3.44 6.54
C VAL A 143 2.73 -1.99 6.21
N VAL A 144 3.05 -1.10 7.14
CA VAL A 144 3.00 0.35 6.95
C VAL A 144 4.30 0.88 7.54
N GLU A 145 5.23 1.27 6.68
CA GLU A 145 6.56 1.72 7.06
C GLU A 145 6.78 3.15 6.60
N ARG A 146 7.47 3.92 7.45
CA ARG A 146 7.77 5.32 7.20
C ARG A 146 9.27 5.50 7.14
N PHE A 147 9.73 6.23 6.14
CA PHE A 147 11.13 6.50 5.92
C PHE A 147 11.37 8.00 5.83
N ASP A 148 12.50 8.45 6.38
CA ASP A 148 12.89 9.84 6.31
C ASP A 148 13.09 10.28 4.85
N ALA A 149 12.63 11.48 4.51
CA ALA A 149 12.68 11.98 3.14
C ALA A 149 14.12 12.19 2.64
N ASN A 150 15.09 12.49 3.52
CA ASN A 150 16.50 12.57 3.14
C ASN A 150 17.05 11.16 2.89
N GLU A 151 16.72 10.16 3.71
CA GLU A 151 17.09 8.77 3.43
C GLU A 151 16.49 8.28 2.09
N CYS A 152 15.22 8.58 1.84
CA CYS A 152 14.56 8.30 0.57
C CYS A 152 15.22 9.05 -0.60
N PHE A 153 15.68 10.27 -0.36
CA PHE A 153 16.37 11.04 -1.38
C PHE A 153 17.77 10.50 -1.65
N GLU A 154 18.56 10.13 -0.65
CA GLU A 154 19.97 9.75 -0.84
C GLU A 154 20.11 8.27 -1.19
N ASN A 155 19.31 7.40 -0.58
CA ASN A 155 19.40 5.94 -0.63
C ASN A 155 18.05 5.25 -0.96
N ALA A 156 17.32 5.77 -1.95
CA ALA A 156 16.03 5.22 -2.38
C ALA A 156 16.05 3.69 -2.60
N LYS A 157 17.12 3.18 -3.23
CA LYS A 157 17.27 1.74 -3.50
C LYS A 157 17.36 0.92 -2.22
N GLY A 158 18.16 1.37 -1.24
CA GLY A 158 18.27 0.70 0.06
C GLY A 158 16.96 0.74 0.84
N VAL A 159 16.25 1.87 0.81
CA VAL A 159 14.91 2.02 1.40
C VAL A 159 13.92 1.01 0.80
N VAL A 160 13.84 0.96 -0.54
CA VAL A 160 12.95 0.02 -1.23
C VAL A 160 13.33 -1.42 -0.93
N GLN A 161 14.61 -1.78 -0.96
CA GLN A 161 15.06 -3.13 -0.61
C GLN A 161 14.68 -3.52 0.81
N LYS A 162 14.88 -2.62 1.78
CA LYS A 162 14.49 -2.84 3.18
C LYS A 162 12.98 -3.02 3.30
N PHE A 163 12.19 -2.16 2.67
CA PHE A 163 10.74 -2.25 2.67
C PHE A 163 10.23 -3.56 2.06
N LEU A 164 10.70 -3.91 0.87
CA LEU A 164 10.31 -5.15 0.18
C LEU A 164 10.72 -6.40 0.97
N ALA A 165 11.88 -6.38 1.64
CA ALA A 165 12.30 -7.47 2.51
C ALA A 165 11.40 -7.62 3.74
N ILE A 166 10.86 -6.53 4.29
CA ILE A 166 9.85 -6.59 5.37
C ILE A 166 8.55 -7.16 4.80
N LEU A 167 8.10 -6.67 3.65
CA LEU A 167 6.87 -7.11 3.00
C LEU A 167 6.92 -8.58 2.57
N ALA A 168 8.07 -9.11 2.15
CA ALA A 168 8.20 -10.52 1.80
C ALA A 168 8.05 -11.47 2.99
N ARG A 169 8.16 -10.98 4.24
CA ARG A 169 8.11 -11.80 5.46
C ARG A 169 6.71 -11.95 6.08
N ILE A 170 5.71 -11.22 5.59
CA ILE A 170 4.32 -11.32 6.10
C ILE A 170 3.55 -12.50 5.53
#